data_AF-A0A6L2K9Q2-F1
#
_entry.id   AF-A0A6L2K9Q2-F1
#
_cell.length_a   1.000
_cell.length_b   1.000
_cell.length_c   1.000
_cell.angle_alpha   90.00
_cell.angle_beta   90.00
_cell.angle_gamma   90.00
#
_symmetry.space_group_name_H-M   'P 1'
#
loop_
_entity.id
_entity.type
_entity.pdbx_description
1 polymer ?
#
loop_
_entity_poly.entity_id
_entity_poly.type
_entity_poly.pdbx_seq_one_letter_code
_entity_poly.pdbx_strand_id
1 'polypeptide(L)'
;MTHAPSGSLNSVGGVATEINAVNYVSPRSWLATSHFVLGFFFFVGHLWHAGRARAAATGFEKGIDRHVPSQKYSEITFPILSPDLATKKDTYFLIYPIYVGENRGRGQIYPDTSKSNNTVYNATASGIVSKILRKEKGGYEITIADASDGRQVVVIIPPGPKLLVLEGESIKLDQPLTSNPNVGGFGQGDAEILLQDPLRVQGLLFFFAFVILAQIFLVLKKKQFEKVQLSEMNF
;
A
#
# COMPACT_ATOMS: atom_id res chain seq x y z
N MET A 1 63.57 26.62 42.69
CA MET A 1 62.76 25.48 43.18
C MET A 1 61.30 25.90 43.18
N THR A 2 60.45 25.00 42.72
CA THR A 2 59.07 25.21 42.26
C THR A 2 58.11 25.63 43.39
N HIS A 3 57.36 26.72 43.19
CA HIS A 3 56.19 27.06 44.00
C HIS A 3 54.93 26.42 43.39
N ALA A 4 54.25 25.59 44.17
CA ALA A 4 52.91 25.08 43.85
C ALA A 4 51.85 26.00 44.47
N PRO A 5 50.79 26.41 43.74
CA PRO A 5 49.71 27.19 44.32
C PRO A 5 48.58 26.28 44.82
N SER A 6 48.39 26.35 46.13
CA SER A 6 47.14 26.39 46.89
C SER A 6 45.88 25.74 46.28
N GLY A 7 45.60 24.53 46.76
CA GLY A 7 44.27 23.91 46.77
C GLY A 7 44.07 23.21 48.12
N SER A 8 43.58 23.97 49.10
CA SER A 8 43.00 23.56 50.40
C SER A 8 43.16 22.08 50.82
N LEU A 9 44.20 21.77 51.60
CA LEU A 9 44.29 20.54 52.39
C LEU A 9 43.73 20.80 53.80
N ASN A 10 42.64 20.13 54.13
CA ASN A 10 42.10 20.08 55.49
C ASN A 10 42.93 19.03 56.25
N SER A 11 44.02 19.46 56.91
CA SER A 11 44.93 18.56 57.64
C SER A 11 44.51 18.46 59.11
N VAL A 12 44.06 17.28 59.52
CA VAL A 12 44.10 16.85 60.92
C VAL A 12 44.96 15.58 60.97
N GLY A 13 46.14 15.68 61.55
CA GLY A 13 46.95 14.50 61.92
C GLY A 13 47.80 13.85 60.83
N GLY A 14 48.16 14.56 59.74
CA GLY A 14 49.22 14.08 58.83
C GLY A 14 48.85 12.91 57.91
N VAL A 15 47.56 12.61 57.75
CA VAL A 15 47.05 11.74 56.67
C VAL A 15 46.43 12.64 55.60
N ALA A 16 46.91 12.56 54.35
CA ALA A 16 46.24 13.19 53.22
C ALA A 16 44.90 12.48 53.02
N THR A 17 43.82 13.03 53.57
CA THR A 17 42.46 12.55 53.29
C THR A 17 42.17 12.80 51.80
N GLU A 18 41.80 11.75 51.07
CA GLU A 18 41.49 11.79 49.65
C GLU A 18 40.59 12.97 49.28
N ILE A 19 40.87 13.60 48.13
CA ILE A 19 39.94 14.53 47.48
C ILE A 19 38.64 13.76 47.28
N ASN A 20 37.58 14.11 48.01
CA ASN A 20 36.24 13.48 47.97
C ASN A 20 35.97 12.74 46.65
N ALA A 21 36.26 11.43 46.62
CA ALA A 21 36.21 10.58 45.43
C ALA A 21 34.79 10.45 44.84
N VAL A 22 33.79 10.93 45.58
CA VAL A 22 32.38 10.84 45.23
C VAL A 22 31.94 11.95 44.27
N ASN A 23 32.71 13.04 44.08
CA ASN A 23 32.31 14.19 43.24
C ASN A 23 33.40 14.73 42.28
N TYR A 24 34.50 14.00 42.05
CA TYR A 24 35.57 14.42 41.14
C TYR A 24 35.49 13.67 39.79
N VAL A 25 35.07 14.37 38.73
CA VAL A 25 35.11 13.84 37.35
C VAL A 25 36.39 14.34 36.68
N SER A 26 37.29 13.42 36.34
CA SER A 26 38.54 13.79 35.66
C SER A 26 38.27 14.33 34.24
N PRO A 27 39.10 15.25 33.70
CA PRO A 27 38.96 15.71 32.32
C PRO A 27 38.96 14.58 31.28
N ARG A 28 39.67 13.47 31.55
CA ARG A 28 39.70 12.28 30.69
C ARG A 28 38.35 11.55 30.70
N SER A 29 37.74 11.42 31.88
CA SER A 29 36.39 10.86 32.05
C SER A 29 35.34 11.73 31.35
N TRP A 30 35.47 13.06 31.45
CA TRP A 30 34.59 14.01 30.77
C TRP A 30 34.72 13.92 29.24
N LEU A 31 35.96 13.83 28.73
CA LEU A 31 36.25 13.69 27.31
C LEU A 31 35.78 12.33 26.76
N ALA A 32 35.99 11.24 27.48
CA ALA A 32 35.52 9.92 27.05
C ALA A 32 33.99 9.86 27.00
N THR A 33 33.32 10.44 28.00
CA THR A 33 31.85 10.52 28.04
C THR A 33 31.31 11.39 26.91
N SER A 34 31.94 12.53 26.61
CA SER A 34 31.51 13.38 25.50
C SER A 34 31.68 12.71 24.14
N HIS A 35 32.76 11.96 23.92
CA HIS A 35 32.96 11.19 22.69
C HIS A 35 31.94 10.06 22.53
N PHE A 36 31.62 9.35 23.62
CA PHE A 36 30.59 8.32 23.61
C PHE A 36 29.21 8.92 23.27
N VAL A 37 28.82 10.01 23.93
CA VAL A 37 27.52 10.67 23.71
C VAL A 37 27.44 11.23 22.29
N LEU A 38 28.47 11.92 21.80
CA LEU A 38 28.51 12.43 20.44
C LEU A 38 28.48 11.28 19.42
N GLY A 39 29.28 10.22 19.62
CA GLY A 39 29.29 9.03 18.77
C GLY A 39 27.93 8.34 18.70
N PHE A 40 27.23 8.23 19.82
CA PHE A 40 25.86 7.71 19.87
C PHE A 40 24.89 8.55 19.03
N PHE A 41 24.89 9.87 19.19
CA PHE A 41 24.01 10.75 18.40
C PHE A 41 24.39 10.78 16.92
N PHE A 42 25.67 10.72 16.57
CA PHE A 42 26.11 10.56 15.18
C PHE A 42 25.64 9.24 14.59
N PHE A 43 25.74 8.14 15.34
CA PHE A 43 25.27 6.82 14.89
C PHE A 43 23.75 6.80 14.68
N VAL A 44 22.98 7.32 15.63
CA VAL A 44 21.51 7.48 15.50
C VAL A 44 21.16 8.36 14.30
N GLY A 45 21.87 9.48 14.11
CA GLY A 45 21.70 10.35 12.96
C GLY A 45 22.00 9.66 11.62
N HIS A 46 23.05 8.86 11.54
CA HIS A 46 23.37 8.08 10.34
C HIS A 46 22.30 7.02 10.04
N LEU A 47 21.82 6.30 11.05
CA LEU A 47 20.73 5.33 10.88
C LEU A 47 19.45 6.02 10.40
N TRP A 48 19.12 7.18 10.97
CA TRP A 48 17.99 8.00 10.53
C TRP A 48 18.12 8.45 9.07
N HIS A 49 19.26 9.04 8.70
CA HIS A 49 19.49 9.49 7.33
C HIS A 49 19.56 8.33 6.33
N ALA A 50 20.12 7.18 6.72
CA ALA A 50 20.13 5.97 5.89
C ALA A 50 18.71 5.42 5.69
N GLY A 51 17.90 5.37 6.74
CA GLY A 51 16.49 4.99 6.67
C GLY A 51 15.70 5.94 5.76
N ARG A 52 15.90 7.25 5.90
CA ARG A 52 15.25 8.27 5.06
C ARG A 52 15.70 8.18 3.60
N ALA A 53 16.99 8.01 3.33
CA ALA A 53 17.50 7.85 1.96
C ALA A 53 16.93 6.59 1.29
N ARG A 54 16.80 5.49 2.05
CA ARG A 54 16.15 4.26 1.58
C ARG A 54 14.66 4.47 1.29
N ALA A 55 13.95 5.18 2.16
CA ALA A 55 12.54 5.55 1.95
C ALA A 55 12.37 6.43 0.71
N ALA A 56 13.24 7.42 0.49
CA ALA A 56 13.23 8.26 -0.70
C ALA A 56 13.50 7.44 -1.99
N ALA A 57 14.48 6.54 -1.98
CA ALA A 57 14.80 5.67 -3.13
C ALA A 57 13.68 4.68 -3.48
N THR A 58 12.91 4.25 -2.47
CA THR A 58 11.73 3.38 -2.64
C THR A 58 10.44 4.17 -2.93
N GLY A 59 10.51 5.50 -3.03
CA GLY A 59 9.40 6.35 -3.46
C GLY A 59 8.45 6.81 -2.36
N PHE A 60 8.81 6.70 -1.07
CA PHE A 60 7.93 7.11 0.04
C PHE A 60 7.66 8.62 0.09
N GLU A 61 8.58 9.47 -0.42
CA GLU A 61 8.42 10.93 -0.36
C GLU A 61 7.71 11.53 -1.59
N LYS A 62 7.57 10.77 -2.69
CA LYS A 62 7.02 11.27 -3.95
C LYS A 62 5.83 10.40 -4.36
N GLY A 63 4.64 10.99 -4.35
CA GLY A 63 3.42 10.32 -4.82
C GLY A 63 3.62 9.71 -6.20
N ILE A 64 2.99 8.56 -6.43
CA ILE A 64 3.06 7.85 -7.71
C ILE A 64 2.38 8.71 -8.79
N ASP A 65 3.01 8.82 -9.96
CA ASP A 65 2.38 9.47 -11.11
C ASP A 65 1.14 8.65 -11.53
N ARG A 66 0.04 9.35 -11.85
CA ARG A 66 -1.22 8.70 -12.21
C ARG A 66 -1.11 7.87 -13.48
N HIS A 67 -0.11 8.13 -14.32
CA HIS A 67 0.20 7.32 -15.48
C HIS A 67 1.63 6.80 -15.40
N VAL A 68 1.77 5.48 -15.21
CA VAL A 68 3.07 4.83 -15.16
C VAL A 68 3.27 3.88 -16.35
N PRO A 69 4.50 3.77 -16.89
CA PRO A 69 4.79 2.80 -17.93
C PRO A 69 4.53 1.37 -17.44
N SER A 70 3.57 0.68 -18.06
CA SER A 70 3.15 -0.67 -17.67
C SER A 70 4.27 -1.71 -17.72
N GLN A 71 5.29 -1.53 -18.57
CA GLN A 71 6.44 -2.44 -18.64
C GLN A 71 7.31 -2.37 -17.38
N LYS A 72 7.30 -1.23 -16.68
CA LYS A 72 8.12 -1.01 -15.48
C LYS A 72 7.36 -1.33 -14.19
N TYR A 73 6.05 -1.12 -14.19
CA TYR A 73 5.20 -1.29 -13.02
C TYR A 73 4.05 -2.25 -13.33
N SER A 74 4.33 -3.55 -13.21
CA SER A 74 3.33 -4.62 -13.22
C SER A 74 2.68 -4.82 -11.85
N GLU A 75 3.38 -4.40 -10.80
CA GLU A 75 2.95 -4.44 -9.41
C GLU A 75 3.32 -3.11 -8.76
N ILE A 76 2.41 -2.59 -7.94
CA ILE A 76 2.59 -1.32 -7.23
C ILE A 76 2.44 -1.59 -5.74
N THR A 77 3.50 -1.31 -4.99
CA THR A 77 3.47 -1.38 -3.53
C THR A 77 3.08 -0.03 -2.95
N PHE A 78 2.01 0.01 -2.17
CA PHE A 78 1.55 1.21 -1.47
C PHE A 78 2.04 1.20 -0.02
N PRO A 79 2.92 2.15 0.37
CA PRO A 79 3.29 2.30 1.77
C PRO A 79 2.17 3.05 2.52
N ILE A 80 1.34 2.30 3.25
CA ILE A 80 0.22 2.86 4.04
C ILE A 80 0.63 2.86 5.52
N LEU A 81 0.47 4.01 6.18
CA LEU A 81 0.64 4.13 7.62
C LEU A 81 -0.71 3.97 8.32
N SER A 82 -0.81 3.01 9.24
CA SER A 82 -2.00 2.84 10.07
C SER A 82 -2.23 4.05 10.99
N PRO A 83 -3.48 4.45 11.25
CA PRO A 83 -3.77 5.54 12.19
C PRO A 83 -3.39 5.15 13.62
N ASP A 84 -2.97 6.15 14.41
CA ASP A 84 -2.81 6.00 15.85
C ASP A 84 -4.13 6.33 16.58
N LEU A 85 -4.62 5.37 17.36
CA LEU A 85 -5.90 5.44 18.07
C LEU A 85 -5.78 6.08 19.45
N ALA A 86 -4.56 6.24 19.97
CA ALA A 86 -4.35 7.01 21.20
C ALA A 86 -4.64 8.51 20.98
N THR A 87 -4.44 8.98 19.74
CA THR A 87 -4.57 10.39 19.37
C THR A 87 -5.85 10.69 18.59
N LYS A 88 -6.38 9.74 17.81
CA LYS A 88 -7.61 9.93 17.00
C LYS A 88 -8.81 9.20 17.61
N LYS A 89 -9.80 9.95 18.08
CA LYS A 89 -11.00 9.41 18.76
C LYS A 89 -12.06 8.80 17.84
N ASP A 90 -12.00 9.09 16.54
CA ASP A 90 -12.99 8.63 15.56
C ASP A 90 -12.60 7.31 14.87
N THR A 91 -11.51 6.68 15.32
CA THR A 91 -11.01 5.41 14.77
C THR A 91 -11.06 4.32 15.84
N TYR A 92 -11.39 3.10 15.45
CA TYR A 92 -11.60 1.98 16.36
C TYR A 92 -10.84 0.73 15.91
N PHE A 93 -10.50 -0.16 16.83
CA PHE A 93 -9.88 -1.45 16.52
C PHE A 93 -10.91 -2.42 15.94
N LEU A 94 -11.04 -2.40 14.62
CA LEU A 94 -12.02 -3.14 13.82
C LEU A 94 -11.40 -3.65 12.51
N ILE A 95 -12.17 -4.47 11.79
CA ILE A 95 -11.88 -4.85 10.41
C ILE A 95 -12.37 -3.71 9.50
N TYR A 96 -11.49 -3.23 8.62
CA TYR A 96 -11.78 -2.18 7.64
C TYR A 96 -11.65 -2.71 6.22
N PRO A 97 -12.58 -2.37 5.30
CA PRO A 97 -12.45 -2.71 3.90
C PRO A 97 -11.45 -1.80 3.19
N ILE A 98 -10.74 -2.35 2.22
CA ILE A 98 -9.84 -1.66 1.28
C ILE A 98 -10.36 -1.98 -0.12
N TYR A 99 -10.72 -0.93 -0.86
CA TYR A 99 -11.17 -1.04 -2.24
C TYR A 99 -10.08 -0.56 -3.18
N VAL A 100 -9.78 -1.35 -4.21
CA VAL A 100 -8.78 -1.02 -5.22
C VAL A 100 -9.39 -1.15 -6.60
N GLY A 101 -9.19 -0.13 -7.43
CA GLY A 101 -9.52 -0.16 -8.85
C GLY A 101 -8.26 0.13 -9.67
N GLU A 102 -8.02 -0.67 -10.69
CA GLU A 102 -6.87 -0.51 -11.58
C GLU A 102 -7.31 -0.59 -13.04
N ASN A 103 -6.73 0.27 -13.88
CA ASN A 103 -6.93 0.26 -15.33
C ASN A 103 -5.60 0.08 -16.05
N ARG A 104 -5.57 -0.82 -17.03
CA ARG A 104 -4.49 -0.93 -18.01
C ARG A 104 -4.99 -0.57 -19.39
N GLY A 105 -4.31 0.35 -20.07
CA GLY A 105 -4.66 0.80 -21.42
C GLY A 105 -5.46 2.11 -21.45
N ARG A 106 -5.88 2.52 -22.65
CA ARG A 106 -6.59 3.79 -22.89
C ARG A 106 -8.11 3.59 -22.77
N GLY A 107 -8.81 4.60 -22.24
CA GLY A 107 -10.27 4.60 -22.13
C GLY A 107 -11.00 4.75 -23.48
N GLN A 108 -12.28 4.39 -23.48
CA GLN A 108 -13.15 4.36 -24.67
C GLN A 108 -13.92 5.68 -24.88
N ILE A 109 -14.12 6.46 -23.83
CA ILE A 109 -14.98 7.65 -23.80
C ILE A 109 -14.22 8.78 -23.11
N TYR A 110 -14.32 9.98 -23.66
CA TYR A 110 -13.78 11.20 -23.08
C TYR A 110 -14.78 11.84 -22.10
N PRO A 111 -14.34 12.74 -21.20
CA PRO A 111 -15.24 13.41 -20.25
C PRO A 111 -16.38 14.21 -20.91
N ASP A 112 -16.19 14.65 -22.15
CA ASP A 112 -17.21 15.33 -22.97
C ASP A 112 -18.20 14.36 -23.64
N THR A 113 -18.15 13.07 -23.28
CA THR A 113 -18.93 11.94 -23.83
C THR A 113 -18.56 11.54 -25.26
N SER A 114 -17.57 12.17 -25.88
CA SER A 114 -17.11 11.77 -27.21
C SER A 114 -16.38 10.42 -27.16
N LYS A 115 -16.54 9.62 -28.22
CA LYS A 115 -15.85 8.33 -28.37
C LYS A 115 -14.38 8.52 -28.72
N SER A 116 -13.51 7.76 -28.06
CA SER A 116 -12.09 7.70 -28.41
C SER A 116 -11.85 6.77 -29.60
N ASN A 117 -10.66 6.81 -30.18
CA ASN A 117 -10.27 5.86 -31.22
C ASN A 117 -9.96 4.44 -30.68
N ASN A 118 -10.17 4.17 -29.39
CA ASN A 118 -9.99 2.86 -28.76
C ASN A 118 -11.33 2.16 -28.48
N THR A 119 -12.32 2.35 -29.34
CA THR A 119 -13.66 1.76 -29.20
C THR A 119 -14.24 1.38 -30.57
N VAL A 120 -15.37 0.68 -30.54
CA VAL A 120 -16.11 0.28 -31.74
C VAL A 120 -17.01 1.42 -32.23
N TYR A 121 -16.99 1.65 -33.54
CA TYR A 121 -17.89 2.57 -34.22
C TYR A 121 -19.02 1.77 -34.88
N ASN A 122 -20.25 2.16 -34.57
CA ASN A 122 -21.47 1.49 -35.05
C ASN A 122 -22.14 2.33 -36.14
N ALA A 123 -22.99 1.68 -36.94
CA ALA A 123 -23.82 2.33 -37.94
C ALA A 123 -24.90 3.20 -37.30
N THR A 124 -24.98 4.47 -37.70
CA THR A 124 -25.99 5.42 -37.21
C THR A 124 -27.37 5.22 -37.85
N ALA A 125 -27.45 4.50 -38.98
CA ALA A 125 -28.68 4.21 -39.70
C ALA A 125 -28.58 2.85 -40.41
N SER A 126 -29.73 2.25 -40.71
CA SER A 126 -29.81 1.07 -41.59
C SER A 126 -29.75 1.51 -43.05
N GLY A 127 -29.08 0.74 -43.91
CA GLY A 127 -28.96 1.12 -45.31
C GLY A 127 -27.89 0.35 -46.07
N ILE A 128 -27.44 0.91 -47.18
CA ILE A 128 -26.35 0.38 -47.99
C ILE A 128 -25.15 1.32 -47.87
N VAL A 129 -23.95 0.76 -47.68
CA VAL A 129 -22.70 1.52 -47.68
C VAL A 129 -22.41 2.02 -49.09
N SER A 130 -22.55 3.31 -49.34
CA SER A 130 -22.41 3.87 -50.69
C SER A 130 -20.95 4.18 -51.04
N LYS A 131 -20.17 4.66 -50.07
CA LYS A 131 -18.78 5.07 -50.28
C LYS A 131 -17.97 5.02 -48.99
N ILE A 132 -16.72 4.56 -49.08
CA ILE A 132 -15.74 4.56 -48.01
C ILE A 132 -14.52 5.36 -48.48
N LEU A 133 -14.32 6.56 -47.94
CA LEU A 133 -13.14 7.39 -48.20
C LEU A 133 -12.12 7.24 -47.08
N ARG A 134 -10.88 6.87 -47.42
CA ARG A 134 -9.76 6.84 -46.47
C ARG A 134 -9.15 8.24 -46.34
N LYS A 135 -9.02 8.74 -45.11
CA LYS A 135 -8.40 10.06 -44.85
C LYS A 135 -6.88 9.97 -44.85
N GLU A 136 -6.20 11.05 -45.23
CA GLU A 136 -4.73 11.13 -45.32
C GLU A 136 -4.03 10.83 -43.99
N LYS A 137 -4.58 11.30 -42.87
CA LYS A 137 -4.06 11.06 -41.50
C LYS A 137 -4.49 9.71 -40.90
N GLY A 138 -5.03 8.82 -41.73
CA GLY A 138 -5.69 7.59 -41.30
C GLY A 138 -7.13 7.81 -40.82
N GLY A 139 -7.90 6.73 -40.77
CA GLY A 139 -9.34 6.77 -40.51
C GLY A 139 -10.17 6.71 -41.79
N TYR A 140 -11.49 6.68 -41.61
CA TYR A 140 -12.48 6.46 -42.68
C TYR A 140 -13.60 7.47 -42.59
N GLU A 141 -14.15 7.82 -43.73
CA GLU A 141 -15.41 8.53 -43.88
C GLU A 141 -16.35 7.62 -44.66
N ILE A 142 -17.42 7.18 -43.98
CA ILE A 142 -18.35 6.21 -44.52
C ILE A 142 -19.65 6.92 -44.79
N THR A 143 -20.12 6.82 -46.02
CA THR A 143 -21.43 7.32 -46.41
C THR A 143 -22.41 6.14 -46.46
N ILE A 144 -23.48 6.23 -45.67
CA ILE A 144 -24.54 5.23 -45.61
C ILE A 144 -25.76 5.84 -46.28
N ALA A 145 -26.26 5.20 -47.34
CA ALA A 145 -27.51 5.57 -47.98
C ALA A 145 -28.66 4.82 -47.30
N ASP A 146 -29.56 5.56 -46.64
CA ASP A 146 -30.75 5.00 -46.02
C ASP A 146 -31.67 4.40 -47.10
N ALA A 147 -32.09 3.15 -46.90
CA ALA A 147 -32.92 2.42 -47.86
C ALA A 147 -34.37 2.95 -47.93
N SER A 148 -34.82 3.67 -46.91
CA SER A 148 -36.21 4.16 -46.78
C SER A 148 -36.39 5.58 -47.34
N ASP A 149 -35.48 6.50 -46.96
CA ASP A 149 -35.67 7.94 -47.17
C ASP A 149 -34.67 8.55 -48.17
N GLY A 150 -33.71 7.76 -48.67
CA GLY A 150 -32.64 8.21 -49.58
C GLY A 150 -31.66 9.22 -48.96
N ARG A 151 -31.79 9.49 -47.65
CA ARG A 151 -30.89 10.36 -46.89
C ARG A 151 -29.53 9.69 -46.75
N GLN A 152 -28.47 10.48 -46.93
CA GLN A 152 -27.11 10.02 -46.73
C GLN A 152 -26.62 10.44 -45.35
N VAL A 153 -26.18 9.47 -44.56
CA VAL A 153 -25.57 9.69 -43.25
C VAL A 153 -24.08 9.47 -43.37
N VAL A 154 -23.30 10.48 -42.97
CA VAL A 154 -21.84 10.40 -42.99
C VAL A 154 -21.34 10.05 -41.59
N VAL A 155 -20.58 8.97 -41.49
CA VAL A 155 -19.95 8.50 -40.26
C VAL A 155 -18.44 8.68 -40.39
N ILE A 156 -17.86 9.43 -39.45
CA ILE A 156 -16.42 9.71 -39.40
C ILE A 156 -15.79 8.79 -38.36
N ILE A 157 -14.81 8.00 -38.78
CA ILE A 157 -14.08 7.05 -37.93
C ILE A 157 -12.61 7.50 -37.84
N PRO A 158 -12.08 7.77 -36.64
CA PRO A 158 -10.69 8.16 -36.45
C PRO A 158 -9.72 6.98 -36.73
N PRO A 159 -8.41 7.25 -36.87
CA PRO A 159 -7.41 6.21 -37.05
C PRO A 159 -7.32 5.27 -35.84
N GLY A 160 -7.26 3.96 -36.09
CA GLY A 160 -7.07 2.92 -35.06
C GLY A 160 -7.90 1.66 -35.34
N PRO A 161 -9.24 1.74 -35.27
CA PRO A 161 -10.11 0.60 -35.53
C PRO A 161 -10.01 0.10 -36.99
N LYS A 162 -9.98 -1.22 -37.18
CA LYS A 162 -9.99 -1.84 -38.52
C LYS A 162 -11.42 -1.90 -39.03
N LEU A 163 -11.64 -1.52 -40.29
CA LEU A 163 -12.95 -1.59 -40.92
C LEU A 163 -13.34 -3.05 -41.21
N LEU A 164 -14.60 -3.39 -40.96
CA LEU A 164 -15.16 -4.73 -41.20
C LEU A 164 -16.11 -4.79 -42.39
N VAL A 165 -16.67 -3.65 -42.79
CA VAL A 165 -17.67 -3.54 -43.86
C VAL A 165 -17.04 -3.14 -45.20
N LEU A 166 -17.69 -3.53 -46.29
CA LEU A 166 -17.29 -3.19 -47.65
C LEU A 166 -18.30 -2.23 -48.32
N GLU A 167 -17.86 -1.57 -49.40
CA GLU A 167 -18.78 -0.77 -50.24
C GLU A 167 -19.83 -1.69 -50.88
N GLY A 168 -21.09 -1.24 -50.90
CA GLY A 168 -22.23 -2.01 -51.41
C GLY A 168 -22.86 -2.97 -50.40
N GLU A 169 -22.32 -3.10 -49.19
CA GLU A 169 -22.88 -3.97 -48.15
C GLU A 169 -24.13 -3.35 -47.51
N SER A 170 -25.14 -4.18 -47.23
CA SER A 170 -26.31 -3.77 -46.46
C SER A 170 -26.04 -3.93 -44.96
N ILE A 171 -26.26 -2.85 -44.21
CA ILE A 171 -26.01 -2.77 -42.77
C ILE A 171 -27.28 -2.38 -42.01
N LYS A 172 -27.39 -2.86 -40.78
CA LYS A 172 -28.47 -2.49 -39.85
C LYS A 172 -28.04 -1.37 -38.92
N LEU A 173 -29.00 -0.65 -38.37
CA LEU A 173 -28.79 0.29 -37.27
C LEU A 173 -28.02 -0.39 -36.13
N ASP A 174 -27.05 0.32 -35.57
CA ASP A 174 -26.15 -0.13 -34.50
C ASP A 174 -25.23 -1.32 -34.84
N GLN A 175 -25.21 -1.78 -36.10
CA GLN A 175 -24.26 -2.79 -36.55
C GLN A 175 -22.82 -2.25 -36.44
N PRO A 176 -21.86 -3.01 -35.90
CA PRO A 176 -20.48 -2.57 -35.81
C PRO A 176 -19.84 -2.44 -37.19
N LEU A 177 -19.29 -1.25 -37.48
CA LEU A 177 -18.57 -0.97 -38.72
C LEU A 177 -17.08 -1.34 -38.60
N THR A 178 -16.57 -1.39 -37.38
CA THR A 178 -15.15 -1.61 -37.08
C THR A 178 -14.94 -2.75 -36.10
N SER A 179 -13.73 -3.33 -36.10
CA SER A 179 -13.27 -4.21 -35.04
C SER A 179 -13.06 -3.43 -33.74
N ASN A 180 -13.04 -4.13 -32.59
CA ASN A 180 -12.66 -3.53 -31.32
C ASN A 180 -11.13 -3.49 -31.18
N PRO A 181 -10.48 -2.31 -31.17
CA PRO A 181 -9.02 -2.22 -31.00
C PRO A 181 -8.59 -2.35 -29.53
N ASN A 182 -9.51 -2.33 -28.56
CA ASN A 182 -9.18 -2.30 -27.16
C ASN A 182 -8.60 -3.64 -26.68
N VAL A 183 -7.36 -3.59 -26.18
CA VAL A 183 -6.66 -4.71 -25.51
C VAL A 183 -6.38 -4.41 -24.02
N GLY A 184 -6.93 -3.31 -23.51
CA GLY A 184 -6.87 -2.93 -22.11
C GLY A 184 -8.07 -3.43 -21.32
N GLY A 185 -8.16 -2.98 -20.07
CA GLY A 185 -9.27 -3.31 -19.18
C GLY A 185 -9.17 -2.61 -17.83
N PHE A 186 -10.31 -2.53 -17.16
CA PHE A 186 -10.42 -2.08 -15.78
C PHE A 186 -10.81 -3.26 -14.90
N GLY A 187 -10.15 -3.39 -13.75
CA GLY A 187 -10.40 -4.41 -12.74
C GLY A 187 -10.58 -3.77 -11.38
N GLN A 188 -11.38 -4.42 -10.54
CA GLN A 188 -11.61 -4.03 -9.16
C GLN A 188 -11.31 -5.21 -8.24
N GLY A 189 -10.86 -4.90 -7.04
CA GLY A 189 -10.58 -5.88 -6.00
C GLY A 189 -10.81 -5.28 -4.63
N ASP A 190 -11.32 -6.12 -3.75
CA ASP A 190 -11.64 -5.77 -2.38
C ASP A 190 -10.76 -6.61 -1.44
N ALA A 191 -10.30 -6.00 -0.36
CA ALA A 191 -9.55 -6.65 0.69
C ALA A 191 -10.01 -6.11 2.05
N GLU A 192 -9.63 -6.81 3.11
CA GLU A 192 -9.90 -6.36 4.48
C GLU A 192 -8.60 -6.27 5.26
N ILE A 193 -8.52 -5.29 6.16
CA ILE A 193 -7.42 -5.15 7.10
C ILE A 193 -7.97 -5.06 8.52
N LEU A 194 -7.44 -5.88 9.42
CA LEU A 194 -7.75 -5.79 10.84
C LEU A 194 -6.79 -4.81 11.51
N LEU A 195 -7.34 -3.74 12.05
CA LEU A 195 -6.60 -2.87 12.96
C LEU A 195 -6.64 -3.47 14.37
N GLN A 196 -5.51 -4.02 14.81
CA GLN A 196 -5.43 -4.82 16.03
C GLN A 196 -4.76 -4.10 17.19
N ASP A 197 -5.31 -4.30 18.39
CA ASP A 197 -4.70 -3.88 19.65
C ASP A 197 -3.82 -5.02 20.21
N PRO A 198 -2.51 -4.80 20.45
CA PRO A 198 -1.63 -5.79 21.05
C PRO A 198 -2.13 -6.35 22.39
N LEU A 199 -2.81 -5.54 23.21
CA LEU A 199 -3.32 -5.97 24.51
C LEU A 199 -4.42 -7.02 24.39
N ARG A 200 -5.26 -6.96 23.34
CA ARG A 200 -6.27 -7.99 23.06
C ARG A 200 -5.63 -9.34 22.79
N VAL A 201 -4.54 -9.35 22.02
CA VAL A 201 -3.80 -10.59 21.70
C VAL A 201 -3.11 -11.13 22.95
N GLN A 202 -2.48 -10.28 23.76
CA GLN A 202 -1.86 -10.70 25.01
C GLN A 202 -2.88 -11.31 25.98
N GLY A 203 -4.03 -10.65 26.17
CA GLY A 203 -5.12 -11.18 26.99
C GLY A 203 -5.64 -12.52 26.49
N LEU A 204 -5.79 -12.68 25.17
CA LEU A 204 -6.19 -13.95 24.56
C LEU A 204 -5.19 -15.08 24.83
N LEU A 205 -3.89 -14.81 24.73
CA LEU A 205 -2.85 -15.81 25.01
C LEU A 205 -2.86 -16.23 26.50
N PHE A 206 -3.02 -15.30 27.43
CA PHE A 206 -3.17 -15.63 28.85
C PHE A 206 -4.42 -16.48 29.09
N PHE A 207 -5.55 -16.12 28.48
CA PHE A 207 -6.78 -16.89 28.57
C PHE A 207 -6.57 -18.34 28.08
N PHE A 208 -5.91 -18.54 26.94
CA PHE A 208 -5.58 -19.87 26.44
C PHE A 208 -4.70 -20.66 27.39
N ALA A 209 -3.70 -20.03 28.01
CA ALA A 209 -2.86 -20.68 29.02
C ALA A 209 -3.68 -21.15 30.23
N PHE A 210 -4.60 -20.33 30.72
CA PHE A 210 -5.49 -20.71 31.83
C PHE A 210 -6.45 -21.85 31.45
N VAL A 211 -7.00 -21.84 30.24
CA VAL A 211 -7.87 -22.92 29.74
C VAL A 211 -7.11 -24.24 29.70
N ILE A 212 -5.89 -24.25 29.16
CA ILE A 212 -5.05 -25.46 29.11
C ILE A 212 -4.74 -25.94 30.53
N LEU A 213 -4.37 -25.04 31.44
CA LEU A 213 -4.09 -25.38 32.84
C LEU A 213 -5.31 -26.01 33.53
N ALA A 214 -6.50 -25.43 33.34
CA ALA A 214 -7.75 -25.96 33.89
C ALA A 214 -8.07 -27.35 33.34
N GLN A 215 -7.91 -27.56 32.03
CA GLN A 215 -8.10 -28.87 31.40
C GLN A 215 -7.15 -29.93 31.99
N ILE A 216 -5.87 -29.59 32.18
CA ILE A 216 -4.90 -30.48 32.83
C ILE A 216 -5.35 -30.83 34.25
N PHE A 217 -5.73 -29.84 35.06
CA PHE A 217 -6.16 -30.10 36.43
C PHE A 217 -7.44 -30.95 36.52
N LEU A 218 -8.42 -30.73 35.64
CA LEU A 218 -9.62 -31.56 35.58
C LEU A 218 -9.28 -33.02 35.26
N VAL A 219 -8.39 -33.27 34.31
CA VAL A 219 -7.95 -34.63 33.96
C VAL A 219 -7.19 -35.27 35.12
N LEU A 220 -6.26 -34.55 35.74
CA LEU A 220 -5.51 -35.05 36.90
C LEU A 220 -6.43 -35.34 38.08
N LYS A 221 -7.41 -34.46 38.36
CA LYS A 221 -8.37 -34.67 39.44
C LYS A 221 -9.28 -35.87 39.18
N LYS A 222 -9.74 -36.06 37.93
CA LYS A 222 -10.46 -37.26 37.51
C LYS A 222 -9.62 -38.52 37.76
N LYS A 223 -8.37 -38.54 37.31
CA LYS A 223 -7.44 -39.68 37.50
C LYS A 223 -7.15 -39.96 38.98
N GLN A 224 -7.09 -38.92 39.81
CA GLN A 224 -6.97 -39.08 41.26
C GLN A 224 -8.23 -39.72 41.86
N PHE A 225 -9.42 -39.28 41.45
CA PHE A 225 -10.69 -39.82 41.98
C PHE A 225 -10.92 -41.27 41.54
N GLU A 226 -10.58 -41.62 40.29
CA GLU A 226 -10.62 -43.01 39.79
C GLU A 226 -9.81 -43.97 40.68
N LYS A 227 -8.67 -43.53 41.24
CA LYS A 227 -7.88 -44.34 42.19
C LYS A 227 -8.59 -44.60 43.51
N VAL A 228 -9.35 -43.62 44.01
CA VAL A 228 -10.13 -43.77 45.26
C VAL A 228 -11.30 -44.72 45.05
N GLN A 229 -12.06 -44.54 43.97
CA GLN A 229 -13.16 -45.45 43.61
C GLN A 229 -12.68 -46.90 43.46
N LEU A 230 -11.51 -47.11 42.84
CA LEU A 230 -10.89 -48.44 42.73
C LEU A 230 -10.56 -49.06 44.09
N SER A 231 -10.13 -48.26 45.09
CA SER A 231 -9.84 -48.76 46.43
C SER A 231 -11.09 -49.06 47.26
N GLU A 232 -12.18 -48.32 47.03
CA GLU A 232 -13.44 -48.49 47.77
C GLU A 232 -14.37 -49.52 47.11
N MET A 233 -14.07 -49.98 45.88
CA MET A 233 -14.90 -50.88 45.06
C MET A 233 -16.37 -50.42 44.94
N ASN A 234 -16.61 -49.12 45.09
CA ASN A 234 -17.92 -48.50 45.05
C ASN A 234 -17.87 -47.39 43.99
N PHE A 235 -18.64 -47.57 42.92
CA PHE A 235 -18.55 -46.78 41.69
C PHE A 235 -19.59 -45.66 41.64
#